data_AF-A0A5C7B223-F1
#
_entry.id   AF-A0A5C7B223-F1
#
_cell.length_a   1.000
_cell.length_b   1.000
_cell.length_c   1.000
_cell.angle_alpha   90.00
_cell.angle_beta   90.00
_cell.angle_gamma   90.00
#
_symmetry.space_group_name_H-M   'P 1'
#
loop_
_entity.id
_entity.type
_entity.pdbx_description
1 polymer ?
#
loop_
_entity_poly.entity_id
_entity_poly.type
_entity_poly.pdbx_seq_one_letter_code
_entity_poly.pdbx_strand_id
1 'polypeptide(L)'
;MSKFYTEITPELQTFIENQKIFFVATAAHEGRINLSPKGLDTFRIINKNTIAWLNLTGSGNETAAHLLKNNRMTIMFCAFEGKPLILRLYGHAKIYHERDAPFKKHITRFDKIAGTRQIIEMQIESLQTSCGYAVPFMNFKEERLQLNKWAEKQGEERIKKYQQDKNTKSIDGFETGLLN
;
A
#
# COMPACT_ATOMS: atom_id res chain seq x y z
N MET A 1 -4.78 -20.22 -16.84
CA MET A 1 -5.90 -20.55 -15.92
C MET A 1 -5.63 -19.89 -14.58
N SER A 2 -6.63 -19.26 -13.96
CA SER A 2 -6.44 -18.63 -12.65
C SER A 2 -6.33 -19.69 -11.56
N LYS A 3 -5.49 -19.47 -10.54
CA LYS A 3 -5.37 -20.36 -9.38
C LYS A 3 -5.55 -19.56 -8.10
N PHE A 4 -6.32 -20.12 -7.17
CA PHE A 4 -6.47 -19.56 -5.83
C PHE A 4 -5.54 -20.24 -4.83
N TYR A 5 -5.15 -19.48 -3.82
CA TYR A 5 -4.30 -19.90 -2.71
C TYR A 5 -4.87 -19.35 -1.41
N THR A 6 -4.63 -20.06 -0.31
CA THR A 6 -5.02 -19.63 1.03
C THR A 6 -3.91 -18.86 1.75
N GLU A 7 -2.67 -18.94 1.26
CA GLU A 7 -1.50 -18.30 1.88
C GLU A 7 -0.41 -17.99 0.83
N ILE A 8 0.51 -17.08 1.18
CA ILE A 8 1.69 -16.75 0.37
C ILE A 8 2.63 -17.96 0.39
N THR A 9 2.87 -18.54 -0.78
CA THR A 9 3.89 -19.59 -0.97
C THR A 9 5.28 -18.96 -1.18
N PRO A 10 6.38 -19.71 -1.01
CA PRO A 10 7.72 -19.20 -1.27
C PRO A 10 7.88 -18.60 -2.67
N GLU A 11 7.27 -19.20 -3.69
CA GLU A 11 7.33 -18.69 -5.07
C GLU A 11 6.58 -17.36 -5.23
N LEU A 12 5.43 -17.22 -4.57
CA LEU A 12 4.65 -15.97 -4.58
C LEU A 12 5.36 -14.87 -3.78
N GLN A 13 6.03 -15.23 -2.69
CA GLN A 13 6.87 -14.30 -1.93
C GLN A 13 8.01 -13.75 -2.80
N THR A 14 8.79 -14.62 -3.45
CA THR A 14 9.85 -14.17 -4.37
C THR A 14 9.29 -13.29 -5.49
N PHE A 15 8.12 -13.65 -6.03
CA PHE A 15 7.46 -12.81 -7.02
C PHE A 15 7.15 -11.41 -6.48
N ILE A 16 6.54 -11.30 -5.30
CA ILE A 16 6.20 -10.02 -4.66
C ILE A 16 7.46 -9.18 -4.40
N GLU A 17 8.51 -9.77 -3.85
CA GLU A 17 9.76 -9.10 -3.47
C GLU A 17 10.50 -8.51 -4.69
N ASN A 18 10.32 -9.09 -5.88
CA ASN A 18 10.93 -8.58 -7.10
C ASN A 18 10.18 -7.37 -7.70
N GLN A 19 8.95 -7.09 -7.27
CA GLN A 19 8.14 -6.03 -7.87
C GLN A 19 8.59 -4.64 -7.44
N LYS A 20 8.60 -3.69 -8.38
CA LYS A 20 8.92 -2.26 -8.13
C LYS A 20 7.68 -1.39 -7.91
N ILE A 21 6.51 -1.95 -8.17
CA ILE A 21 5.22 -1.28 -8.07
C ILE A 21 4.15 -2.29 -7.67
N PHE A 22 3.21 -1.85 -6.85
CA PHE A 22 1.99 -2.57 -6.52
C PHE A 22 0.79 -1.63 -6.58
N PHE A 23 -0.40 -2.19 -6.75
CA PHE A 23 -1.64 -1.43 -6.85
C PHE A 23 -2.52 -1.75 -5.65
N VAL A 24 -3.09 -0.72 -5.05
CA VAL A 24 -3.98 -0.84 -3.89
C VAL A 24 -5.37 -0.40 -4.31
N ALA A 25 -6.36 -1.27 -4.11
CA ALA A 25 -7.77 -0.98 -4.32
C ALA A 25 -8.55 -1.06 -3.00
N THR A 26 -9.41 -0.06 -2.77
CA THR A 26 -10.31 0.03 -1.60
C THR A 26 -11.58 0.77 -2.00
N ALA A 27 -12.69 0.47 -1.34
CA ALA A 27 -13.95 1.16 -1.56
C ALA A 27 -14.70 1.33 -0.24
N ALA A 28 -15.20 2.54 0.02
CA ALA A 28 -16.22 2.74 1.03
C ALA A 28 -17.57 2.13 0.56
N HIS A 29 -18.60 2.20 1.40
CA HIS A 29 -19.94 1.73 1.03
C HIS A 29 -20.60 2.56 -0.08
N GLU A 30 -20.19 3.82 -0.21
CA GLU A 30 -20.66 4.78 -1.20
C GLU A 30 -19.49 5.69 -1.63
N GLY A 31 -19.70 6.51 -2.67
CA GLY A 31 -18.67 7.38 -3.21
C GLY A 31 -17.78 6.71 -4.25
N ARG A 32 -16.57 7.23 -4.42
CA ARG A 32 -15.63 6.79 -5.45
C ARG A 32 -14.90 5.52 -5.02
N ILE A 33 -14.55 4.68 -6.00
CA ILE A 33 -13.60 3.58 -5.79
C ILE A 33 -12.18 4.15 -5.83
N ASN A 34 -11.37 3.80 -4.84
CA ASN A 34 -9.96 4.19 -4.82
C ASN A 34 -9.10 3.08 -5.41
N LEU A 35 -8.27 3.44 -6.39
CA LEU A 35 -7.24 2.58 -6.98
C LEU A 35 -5.98 3.42 -7.17
N SER A 36 -4.88 3.01 -6.53
CA SER A 36 -3.63 3.78 -6.56
C SER A 36 -2.42 2.88 -6.76
N PRO A 37 -1.49 3.22 -7.67
CA PRO A 37 -0.16 2.63 -7.68
C PRO A 37 0.66 3.10 -6.46
N LYS A 38 1.54 2.23 -5.98
CA LYS A 38 2.51 2.45 -4.92
C LYS A 38 3.85 1.87 -5.37
N GLY A 39 4.94 2.57 -5.07
CA GLY A 39 6.31 2.15 -5.41
C GLY A 39 7.23 2.39 -4.23
N LEU A 40 8.54 2.50 -4.50
CA LEU A 40 9.60 2.49 -3.49
C LEU A 40 9.60 1.18 -2.67
N ASP A 41 10.63 1.01 -1.85
CA ASP A 41 10.73 -0.13 -0.93
C ASP A 41 9.81 0.05 0.29
N THR A 42 8.50 -0.04 0.06
CA THR A 42 7.46 0.28 1.04
C THR A 42 6.55 -0.90 1.38
N PHE A 43 6.84 -2.11 0.89
CA PHE A 43 6.00 -3.29 1.10
C PHE A 43 6.76 -4.39 1.87
N ARG A 44 6.11 -5.01 2.85
CA ARG A 44 6.69 -6.11 3.64
C ARG A 44 5.69 -7.26 3.78
N ILE A 45 6.19 -8.47 3.60
CA ILE A 45 5.50 -9.70 4.01
C ILE A 45 5.85 -9.94 5.48
N ILE A 46 4.85 -9.94 6.36
CA ILE A 46 5.02 -10.14 7.80
C ILE A 46 5.03 -11.63 8.13
N ASN A 47 4.12 -12.38 7.51
CA ASN A 47 4.04 -13.84 7.53
C ASN A 47 3.24 -14.30 6.29
N LYS A 48 2.94 -15.59 6.21
CA LYS A 48 2.23 -16.19 5.06
C LYS A 48 0.85 -15.59 4.76
N ASN A 49 0.20 -14.93 5.72
CA ASN A 49 -1.13 -14.34 5.59
C ASN A 49 -1.20 -12.89 6.03
N THR A 50 -0.07 -12.24 6.31
CA THR A 50 -0.09 -10.84 6.76
C THR A 50 0.97 -10.06 5.99
N ILE A 51 0.56 -8.91 5.46
CA ILE A 51 1.47 -7.93 4.84
C ILE A 51 1.33 -6.60 5.54
N ALA A 52 2.33 -5.75 5.41
CA ALA A 52 2.26 -4.36 5.83
C ALA A 52 2.93 -3.48 4.79
N TRP A 53 2.47 -2.24 4.63
CA TRP A 53 3.13 -1.28 3.76
C TRP A 53 3.12 0.14 4.32
N LEU A 54 4.16 0.91 3.97
CA LEU A 54 4.26 2.32 4.32
C LEU A 54 3.39 3.17 3.39
N ASN A 55 2.39 3.81 3.97
CA ASN A 55 1.62 4.81 3.29
C ASN A 55 2.27 6.17 3.53
N LEU A 56 2.95 6.68 2.51
CA LEU A 56 3.64 7.97 2.56
C LEU A 56 2.67 9.15 2.36
N THR A 57 3.08 10.32 2.83
CA THR A 57 2.35 11.59 2.72
C THR A 57 2.33 12.03 1.27
N GLY A 58 1.16 11.93 0.65
CA GLY A 58 0.87 12.46 -0.69
C GLY A 58 -0.37 13.35 -0.68
N SER A 59 -0.89 13.65 -1.87
CA SER A 59 -2.02 14.57 -2.06
C SER A 59 -3.33 14.14 -1.40
N GLY A 60 -3.53 12.83 -1.17
CA GLY A 60 -4.75 12.29 -0.55
C GLY A 60 -4.48 11.16 0.43
N ASN A 61 -5.53 10.72 1.13
CA ASN A 61 -5.49 9.60 2.08
C ASN A 61 -6.71 8.68 1.94
N GLU A 62 -7.15 8.46 0.70
CA GLU A 62 -8.35 7.68 0.35
C GLU A 62 -8.37 6.28 0.96
N THR A 63 -7.26 5.56 0.91
CA THR A 63 -7.18 4.21 1.50
C THR A 63 -7.50 4.25 3.00
N ALA A 64 -7.03 5.25 3.73
CA ALA A 64 -7.33 5.36 5.16
C ALA A 64 -8.82 5.59 5.39
N ALA A 65 -9.39 6.57 4.70
CA ALA A 65 -10.81 6.89 4.81
C ALA A 65 -11.71 5.70 4.44
N HIS A 66 -11.38 4.98 3.36
CA HIS A 66 -12.15 3.83 2.93
C HIS A 66 -12.12 2.71 3.96
N LEU A 67 -10.94 2.40 4.52
CA LEU A 67 -10.80 1.31 5.51
C LEU A 67 -11.54 1.57 6.82
N LEU A 68 -11.73 2.84 7.22
CA LEU A 68 -12.58 3.19 8.37
C LEU A 68 -14.06 2.94 8.12
N LYS A 69 -14.49 2.90 6.85
CA LYS A 69 -15.88 2.60 6.47
C LYS A 69 -16.06 1.12 6.14
N ASN A 70 -15.14 0.56 5.37
CA ASN A 70 -15.14 -0.83 4.92
C ASN A 70 -13.69 -1.30 4.83
N ASN A 71 -13.31 -2.24 5.69
CA ASN A 71 -11.93 -2.67 5.85
C ASN A 71 -11.42 -3.61 4.74
N ARG A 72 -12.21 -3.90 3.69
CA ARG A 72 -11.76 -4.75 2.58
C ARG A 72 -10.73 -4.04 1.71
N MET A 73 -9.70 -4.78 1.30
CA MET A 73 -8.64 -4.30 0.44
C MET A 73 -8.27 -5.37 -0.59
N THR A 74 -7.85 -4.92 -1.78
CA THR A 74 -7.12 -5.75 -2.74
C THR A 74 -5.77 -5.12 -3.05
N ILE A 75 -4.73 -5.95 -3.05
CA ILE A 75 -3.41 -5.57 -3.56
C ILE A 75 -3.15 -6.37 -4.83
N MET A 76 -2.64 -5.71 -5.87
CA MET A 76 -2.29 -6.35 -7.13
C MET A 76 -0.84 -6.08 -7.52
N PHE A 77 -0.20 -7.12 -8.03
CA PHE A 77 1.12 -7.10 -8.62
C PHE A 77 1.05 -7.61 -10.07
N CYS A 78 1.88 -7.04 -10.94
CA CYS A 78 1.97 -7.41 -12.35
C CYS A 78 3.42 -7.72 -12.71
N ALA A 79 3.66 -8.86 -13.35
CA ALA A 79 4.96 -9.17 -13.92
C ALA A 79 5.22 -8.29 -15.14
N PHE A 80 6.04 -7.26 -14.97
CA PHE A 80 6.56 -6.44 -16.08
C PHE A 80 7.85 -7.00 -16.68
N GLU A 81 8.38 -8.08 -16.11
CA GLU A 81 9.56 -8.81 -16.55
C GLU A 81 9.34 -10.32 -16.36
N GLY A 82 10.12 -11.15 -17.06
CA GLY A 82 10.09 -12.60 -16.90
C GLY A 82 8.77 -13.25 -17.34
N LYS A 83 8.31 -14.24 -16.57
CA LYS A 83 7.09 -15.00 -16.92
C LYS A 83 5.83 -14.18 -16.63
N PRO A 84 4.83 -14.18 -17.54
CA PRO A 84 3.62 -13.38 -17.38
C PRO A 84 2.78 -13.86 -16.21
N LEU A 85 2.59 -13.00 -15.21
CA LEU A 85 1.84 -13.28 -14.00
C LEU A 85 1.16 -12.02 -13.49
N ILE A 86 -0.11 -12.13 -13.09
CA ILE A 86 -0.79 -11.14 -12.26
C ILE A 86 -1.13 -11.84 -10.95
N LEU A 87 -0.76 -11.24 -9.83
CA LEU A 87 -1.09 -11.72 -8.48
C LEU A 87 -1.99 -10.72 -7.79
N ARG A 88 -3.09 -11.21 -7.20
CA ARG A 88 -3.98 -10.43 -6.33
C ARG A 88 -4.01 -11.02 -4.94
N LEU A 89 -3.98 -10.16 -3.94
CA LEU A 89 -4.13 -10.48 -2.53
C LEU A 89 -5.45 -9.84 -2.08
N TYR A 90 -6.35 -10.64 -1.54
CA TYR A 90 -7.65 -10.19 -1.03
C TYR A 90 -7.68 -10.34 0.48
N GLY A 91 -8.24 -9.35 1.17
CA GLY A 91 -8.56 -9.50 2.58
C GLY A 91 -8.93 -8.20 3.26
N HIS A 92 -8.59 -8.10 4.54
CA HIS A 92 -9.00 -7.01 5.41
C HIS A 92 -7.80 -6.27 5.98
N ALA A 93 -7.86 -4.94 6.00
CA ALA A 93 -6.76 -4.11 6.43
C ALA A 93 -7.10 -3.18 7.58
N LYS A 94 -6.08 -2.86 8.37
CA LYS A 94 -6.11 -1.88 9.45
C LYS A 94 -5.04 -0.83 9.22
N ILE A 95 -5.30 0.36 9.75
CA ILE A 95 -4.39 1.50 9.69
C ILE A 95 -3.76 1.66 11.06
N TYR A 96 -2.47 1.96 11.08
CA TYR A 96 -1.74 2.31 12.28
C TYR A 96 -0.96 3.61 12.05
N HIS A 97 -1.05 4.51 13.01
CA HIS A 97 -0.36 5.80 13.04
C HIS A 97 0.79 5.75 14.05
N GLU A 98 1.68 6.76 14.04
CA GLU A 98 2.87 6.82 14.92
C GLU A 98 2.55 6.62 16.42
N ARG A 99 1.35 7.02 16.84
CA ARG A 99 0.84 6.85 18.22
C ARG A 99 0.58 5.40 18.60
N ASP A 100 0.30 4.53 17.62
CA ASP A 100 -0.17 3.17 17.85
C ASP A 100 0.99 2.19 18.09
N ALA A 101 0.79 1.25 19.02
CA ALA A 101 1.81 0.23 19.32
C ALA A 101 2.15 -0.66 18.10
N PRO A 102 1.18 -1.10 17.26
CA PRO A 102 1.50 -1.82 16.03
C PRO A 102 2.38 -1.03 15.07
N PHE A 103 2.20 0.29 14.94
CA PHE A 103 3.08 1.12 14.11
C PHE A 103 4.54 0.99 14.56
N LYS A 104 4.79 1.18 15.86
CA LYS A 104 6.14 1.07 16.45
C LYS A 104 6.77 -0.31 16.22
N LYS A 105 5.95 -1.38 16.18
CA LYS A 105 6.40 -2.74 15.87
C LYS A 105 6.74 -2.92 14.39
N HIS A 106 5.94 -2.38 13.47
CA HIS A 106 6.13 -2.58 12.04
C HIS A 106 7.18 -1.65 11.45
N ILE A 107 7.30 -0.42 11.94
CA ILE A 107 8.19 0.59 11.35
C ILE A 107 9.66 0.16 11.37
N THR A 108 10.07 -0.68 12.32
CA THR A 108 11.43 -1.24 12.41
C THR A 108 11.80 -2.18 11.26
N ARG A 109 10.83 -2.59 10.45
CA ARG A 109 11.02 -3.44 9.27
C ARG A 109 11.30 -2.65 7.99
N PHE A 110 11.20 -1.34 8.05
CA PHE A 110 11.38 -0.45 6.91
C PHE A 110 12.56 0.47 7.14
N ASP A 111 13.20 0.89 6.05
CA ASP A 111 14.13 2.00 6.11
C ASP A 111 13.39 3.29 6.47
N LYS A 112 14.10 4.22 7.10
CA LYS A 112 13.52 5.52 7.44
C LYS A 112 13.26 6.30 6.14
N ILE A 113 11.99 6.48 5.81
CA ILE A 113 11.55 7.27 4.65
C ILE A 113 10.85 8.55 5.15
N ALA A 114 11.35 9.70 4.70
CA ALA A 114 10.74 10.99 4.99
C ALA A 114 9.30 11.06 4.45
N GLY A 115 8.40 11.64 5.24
CA GLY A 115 6.99 11.73 4.89
C GLY A 115 6.20 10.45 5.14
N THR A 116 6.73 9.45 5.85
CA THR A 116 5.92 8.33 6.36
C THR A 116 4.72 8.87 7.14
N ARG A 117 3.49 8.50 6.74
CA ARG A 117 2.24 9.00 7.35
C ARG A 117 1.60 7.96 8.26
N GLN A 118 1.52 6.72 7.78
CA GLN A 118 0.86 5.62 8.47
C GLN A 118 1.33 4.28 7.88
N ILE A 119 1.11 3.20 8.63
CA ILE A 119 1.29 1.83 8.16
C ILE A 119 -0.08 1.24 7.91
N ILE A 120 -0.23 0.51 6.81
CA ILE A 120 -1.42 -0.29 6.56
C ILE A 120 -1.02 -1.75 6.63
N GLU A 121 -1.61 -2.48 7.56
CA GLU A 121 -1.47 -3.93 7.70
C GLU A 121 -2.69 -4.60 7.09
N MET A 122 -2.49 -5.62 6.25
CA MET A 122 -3.57 -6.41 5.68
C MET A 122 -3.42 -7.88 6.06
N GLN A 123 -4.49 -8.44 6.63
CA GLN A 123 -4.67 -9.87 6.77
C GLN A 123 -5.25 -10.42 5.46
N ILE A 124 -4.56 -11.37 4.86
CA ILE A 124 -4.91 -12.02 3.61
C ILE A 124 -5.88 -13.17 3.90
N GLU A 125 -7.00 -13.16 3.18
CA GLU A 125 -7.98 -14.25 3.18
C GLU A 125 -7.74 -15.21 2.01
N SER A 126 -7.39 -14.67 0.85
CA SER A 126 -7.07 -15.48 -0.33
C SER A 126 -6.15 -14.72 -1.28
N LEU A 127 -5.46 -15.49 -2.11
CA LEU A 127 -4.68 -14.95 -3.23
C LEU A 127 -5.19 -15.58 -4.52
N GLN A 128 -5.05 -14.84 -5.61
CA GLN A 128 -5.39 -15.32 -6.94
C GLN A 128 -4.29 -14.95 -7.92
N THR A 129 -3.78 -15.95 -8.62
CA THR A 129 -2.97 -15.74 -9.82
C THR A 129 -3.84 -15.77 -11.06
N SER A 130 -3.51 -14.94 -12.04
CA SER A 130 -4.05 -15.01 -13.39
C SER A 130 -2.95 -14.81 -14.42
N CYS A 131 -3.19 -15.28 -15.64
CA CYS A 131 -2.25 -15.10 -16.73
C CYS A 131 -2.18 -13.61 -17.16
N GLY A 132 -0.98 -13.11 -17.44
CA GLY A 132 -0.73 -11.73 -17.84
C GLY A 132 -0.25 -11.58 -19.29
N TYR A 133 -0.68 -12.43 -20.25
CA TYR A 133 -0.14 -12.42 -21.62
C TYR A 133 -0.25 -11.08 -22.36
N ALA A 134 -1.20 -10.22 -21.98
CA ALA A 134 -1.36 -8.88 -22.54
C ALA A 134 -0.71 -7.78 -21.69
N VAL A 135 -0.14 -8.11 -20.52
CA VAL A 135 0.63 -7.15 -19.72
C VAL A 135 1.99 -6.98 -20.39
N PRO A 136 2.38 -5.76 -20.78
CA PRO A 136 3.60 -5.56 -21.54
C PRO A 136 4.84 -5.72 -20.65
N PHE A 137 5.95 -6.06 -21.29
CA PHE A 137 7.26 -5.91 -20.66
C PHE A 137 7.56 -4.42 -20.42
N MET A 138 8.11 -4.10 -19.25
CA MET A 138 8.62 -2.77 -18.93
C MET A 138 9.97 -2.89 -18.24
N ASN A 139 10.95 -2.12 -18.73
CA ASN A 139 12.26 -2.07 -18.10
C ASN A 139 12.24 -1.04 -16.95
N PHE A 140 12.57 -1.49 -15.74
CA PHE A 140 12.80 -0.60 -14.63
C PHE A 140 14.07 0.23 -14.88
N LYS A 141 13.96 1.55 -14.77
CA LYS A 141 15.10 2.46 -14.90
C LYS A 141 15.63 2.91 -13.55
N GLU A 142 14.78 3.55 -12.75
CA GLU A 142 15.10 4.10 -11.44
C GLU A 142 13.82 4.46 -10.67
N GLU A 143 13.96 4.69 -9.35
CA GLU A 143 12.88 5.17 -8.50
C GLU A 143 12.60 6.66 -8.68
N ARG A 144 11.32 7.04 -8.55
CA ARG A 144 10.91 8.45 -8.47
C ARG A 144 11.03 8.97 -7.03
N LEU A 145 12.15 9.61 -6.71
CA LEU A 145 12.45 10.12 -5.37
C LEU A 145 11.86 11.51 -5.05
N GLN A 146 11.06 12.10 -5.95
CA GLN A 146 10.51 13.45 -5.78
C GLN A 146 9.66 13.59 -4.51
N LEU A 147 8.89 12.54 -4.17
CA LEU A 147 8.05 12.54 -2.97
C LEU A 147 8.90 12.63 -1.70
N ASN A 148 9.94 11.79 -1.62
CA ASN A 148 10.85 11.73 -0.47
C ASN A 148 11.63 13.03 -0.34
N LYS A 149 12.21 13.53 -1.45
CA LYS A 149 12.95 14.81 -1.49
C LYS A 149 12.07 16.00 -1.11
N TRP A 150 10.82 16.01 -1.55
CA TRP A 150 9.85 17.03 -1.15
C TRP A 150 9.61 16.96 0.36
N ALA A 151 9.39 15.77 0.91
CA ALA A 151 9.15 15.59 2.34
C ALA A 151 10.36 15.96 3.21
N GLU A 152 11.56 15.58 2.80
CA GLU A 152 12.82 15.99 3.42
C GLU A 152 12.96 17.51 3.45
N LYS A 153 12.70 18.17 2.32
CA LYS A 153 12.74 19.63 2.22
C LYS A 153 11.72 20.31 3.12
N GLN A 154 10.52 19.74 3.28
CA GLN A 154 9.52 20.27 4.20
C GLN A 154 9.97 20.13 5.66
N GLY A 155 10.55 18.98 6.03
CA GLY A 155 10.82 18.66 7.43
C GLY A 155 9.55 18.25 8.19
N GLU A 156 9.72 17.67 9.38
CA GLU A 156 8.64 16.99 10.10
C GLU A 156 7.47 17.91 10.46
N GLU A 157 7.73 19.13 10.93
CA GLU A 157 6.67 20.07 11.34
C GLU A 157 5.78 20.48 10.17
N ARG A 158 6.37 20.82 9.02
CA ARG A 158 5.61 21.20 7.83
C ARG A 158 4.87 20.02 7.22
N ILE A 159 5.42 18.80 7.31
CA ILE A 159 4.71 17.58 6.93
C ILE A 159 3.49 17.34 7.81
N LYS A 160 3.63 17.45 9.13
CA LYS A 160 2.50 17.31 10.06
C LYS A 160 1.42 18.36 9.79
N LYS A 161 1.81 19.62 9.55
CA LYS A 161 0.86 20.66 9.14
C LYS A 161 0.16 20.34 7.82
N TYR A 162 0.90 19.90 6.80
CA TYR A 162 0.32 19.49 5.52
C TYR A 162 -0.69 18.36 5.69
N GLN A 163 -0.35 17.36 6.51
CA GLN A 163 -1.22 16.23 6.83
C GLN A 163 -2.53 16.69 7.49
N GLN A 164 -2.45 17.61 8.46
CA GLN A 164 -3.63 18.21 9.12
C GLN A 164 -4.51 18.95 8.11
N ASP A 165 -3.89 19.78 7.26
CA ASP A 165 -4.60 20.67 6.33
C ASP A 165 -5.17 19.92 5.10
N LYS A 166 -4.56 18.79 4.68
CA LYS A 166 -4.85 18.15 3.39
C LYS A 166 -5.13 16.65 3.43
N ASN A 167 -4.91 15.96 4.55
CA ASN A 167 -5.01 14.49 4.60
C ASN A 167 -5.93 13.96 5.70
N THR A 168 -6.68 14.84 6.37
CA THR A 168 -7.70 14.48 7.37
C THR A 168 -9.00 13.99 6.74
N LYS A 169 -9.28 14.39 5.49
CA LYS A 169 -10.46 14.00 4.73
C LYS A 169 -10.12 13.41 3.36
N SER A 170 -10.98 12.53 2.87
CA SER A 170 -10.95 12.01 1.50
C SER A 170 -11.55 12.99 0.49
N ILE A 171 -11.47 12.67 -0.80
CA ILE A 171 -12.14 13.39 -1.89
C ILE A 171 -13.65 13.49 -1.64
N ASP A 172 -14.26 12.43 -1.09
CA ASP A 172 -15.68 12.36 -0.76
C ASP A 172 -16.01 12.91 0.64
N GLY A 173 -15.02 13.51 1.32
CA GLY A 173 -15.20 14.16 2.62
C GLY A 173 -15.21 13.22 3.83
N PHE A 174 -14.86 11.94 3.66
CA PHE A 174 -14.77 10.97 4.74
C PHE A 174 -13.52 11.21 5.59
N GLU A 175 -13.66 11.05 6.91
CA GLU A 175 -12.53 11.14 7.86
C GLU A 175 -11.51 10.04 7.60
N THR A 176 -10.23 10.36 7.79
CA THR A 176 -9.10 9.43 7.57
C THR A 176 -8.53 8.85 8.86
N GLY A 177 -8.99 9.32 10.02
CA GLY A 177 -8.49 8.91 11.34
C GLY A 177 -7.08 9.41 11.66
N LEU A 178 -6.50 10.27 10.81
CA LEU A 178 -5.09 10.67 10.95
C LEU A 178 -4.76 11.33 12.30
N LEU A 179 -5.70 12.10 12.85
CA LEU A 179 -5.51 12.87 14.09
C LEU A 179 -6.16 12.25 15.33
N ASN A 180 -7.00 11.22 15.17
CA ASN A 180 -7.85 10.67 16.23
C ASN A 180 -7.42 9.27 16.65
#